data_AF-A0A8S1QA01-F1
#
_entry.id   AF-A0A8S1QA01-F1
#
_cell.length_a   1.000
_cell.length_b   1.000
_cell.length_c   1.000
_cell.angle_alpha   90.00
_cell.angle_beta   90.00
_cell.angle_gamma   90.00
#
_symmetry.space_group_name_H-M   'P 1'
#
loop_
_entity.id
_entity.type
_entity.pdbx_description
1 polymer ?
#
loop_
_entity_poly.entity_id
_entity_poly.type
_entity_poly.pdbx_seq_one_letter_code
_entity_poly.pdbx_strand_id
1 'polypeptide(L)'
;MSTTLLNRRMNQLLNSIQGKKEECIRQNIIDLYNNLQDPEFDQYLFQLCFLFYVTDHKLIKELLYNYAFKNNAHFFRLEWMLKALNENSKSEKVKNGFTTFMNQLSLEFAKANQIVESTEGKFIKGCRYSYKEKQDLIIFNLIEQSLRLKKIDTEKQKNHMKIFLASINQMITSLRFQQQPEFRGITIPFNYGNTDSFLIVNLLEDEFTCFNTAKRVPYKIIIETVNPSELQLIQSINELFQRNLPELIPLYDIEKEMKTISQIKIYQQYNIEELKKLALKKIDYQKLQYLQKQSKIKEKDIYVSKSTNTSIWGEDWEITKQKIKQISQYGNLKSHDVRQIIIKGGDDLRSELLIMQMMRKINEIFTQKQLSLYLRPYDIILTSANSGILEFIPNTVSLDKIKREYQGISLRKFYQMNFQDFQAAQKNFAESLAAYSLICYLFQLKDRHNGNILIDNKGHIIHIDFGFVLTLTPGNIGFESAPFKLIYEYEELLNGKDSDMFTYYKILIFSGLAILQENITELLTFVKLINFSPKHNLLACLENFNINEFKKRFHENVGQKNLYEIVENLVKQSNNSLKTLLYDYFQYQTNTIYY
;
A
#
# COMPACT_ATOMS: atom_id res chain seq x y z
N MET A 1 13.55 12.44 12.04
CA MET A 1 13.96 13.64 11.27
C MET A 1 12.72 14.14 10.55
N SER A 2 12.62 15.43 10.19
CA SER A 2 11.41 15.92 9.50
C SER A 2 11.46 15.55 8.02
N THR A 3 10.39 15.01 7.45
CA THR A 3 10.18 14.83 5.98
C THR A 3 10.62 16.02 5.13
N THR A 4 10.55 17.23 5.68
CA THR A 4 11.04 18.47 5.08
C THR A 4 12.51 18.40 4.62
N LEU A 5 13.38 17.68 5.35
CA LEU A 5 14.81 17.57 5.01
C LEU A 5 15.02 16.72 3.76
N LEU A 6 14.37 15.55 3.69
CA LEU A 6 14.47 14.66 2.55
C LEU A 6 13.89 15.31 1.28
N ASN A 7 12.74 15.97 1.42
CA ASN A 7 12.13 16.75 0.35
C ASN A 7 13.07 17.83 -0.19
N ARG A 8 13.69 18.60 0.70
CA ARG A 8 14.68 19.64 0.34
C ARG A 8 15.86 19.06 -0.42
N ARG A 9 16.41 17.92 0.04
CA ARG A 9 17.52 17.21 -0.62
C ARG A 9 17.12 16.73 -2.02
N MET A 10 15.91 16.21 -2.18
CA MET A 10 15.40 15.79 -3.49
C MET A 10 15.26 16.97 -4.47
N ASN A 11 14.77 18.12 -4.01
CA ASN A 11 14.76 19.34 -4.84
C ASN A 11 16.17 19.81 -5.20
N GLN A 12 17.10 19.81 -4.24
CA GLN A 12 18.49 20.20 -4.47
C GLN A 12 19.19 19.26 -5.46
N LEU A 13 18.93 17.96 -5.37
CA LEU A 13 19.40 16.97 -6.33
C LEU A 13 18.89 17.29 -7.73
N LEU A 14 17.58 17.51 -7.90
CA LEU A 14 17.00 17.86 -9.20
C LEU A 14 17.62 19.12 -9.80
N ASN A 15 17.74 20.19 -9.00
CA ASN A 15 18.36 21.44 -9.43
C ASN A 15 19.84 21.25 -9.81
N SER A 16 20.57 20.40 -9.09
CA SER A 16 21.98 20.10 -9.37
C SER A 16 22.14 19.31 -10.67
N ILE A 17 21.24 18.36 -10.94
CA ILE A 17 21.18 17.61 -12.20
C ILE A 17 20.88 18.56 -13.38
N GLN A 18 19.86 19.41 -13.25
CA GLN A 18 19.51 20.38 -14.30
C GLN A 18 20.63 21.40 -14.56
N GLY A 19 21.32 21.82 -13.49
CA GLY A 19 22.47 22.73 -13.56
C GLY A 19 23.80 22.06 -13.90
N LYS A 20 23.85 20.74 -14.10
CA LYS A 20 25.07 19.94 -14.35
C LYS A 20 26.19 20.19 -13.33
N LYS A 21 25.83 20.34 -12.05
CA LYS A 21 26.77 20.63 -10.95
C LYS A 21 27.22 19.34 -10.25
N GLU A 22 28.19 18.64 -10.83
CA GLU A 22 28.65 17.30 -10.37
C GLU A 22 28.97 17.24 -8.87
N GLU A 23 29.70 18.21 -8.32
CA GLU A 23 30.05 18.21 -6.89
C GLU A 23 28.80 18.33 -5.99
N CYS A 24 27.83 19.16 -6.39
CA CYS A 24 26.56 19.27 -5.69
C CYS A 24 25.71 17.99 -5.83
N ILE A 25 25.73 17.33 -6.99
CA ILE A 25 25.06 16.04 -7.18
C ILE A 25 25.65 15.01 -6.22
N ARG A 26 26.98 14.94 -6.14
CA ARG A 26 27.69 14.04 -5.22
C ARG A 26 27.30 14.27 -3.77
N GLN A 27 27.34 15.52 -3.30
CA GLN A 27 26.97 15.82 -1.92
C GLN A 27 25.52 15.44 -1.60
N ASN A 28 24.58 15.78 -2.49
CA ASN A 28 23.16 15.43 -2.30
C ASN A 28 22.94 13.91 -2.27
N ILE A 29 23.68 13.13 -3.07
CA ILE A 29 23.56 11.67 -3.08
C ILE A 29 24.17 11.03 -1.84
N ILE A 30 25.31 11.52 -1.34
CA ILE A 30 25.88 11.07 -0.05
C ILE A 30 24.87 11.30 1.08
N ASP A 31 24.26 12.48 1.08
CA ASP A 31 23.23 12.86 2.04
C ASP A 31 22.00 11.94 1.98
N LEU A 32 21.55 11.57 0.77
CA LEU A 32 20.47 10.59 0.57
C LEU A 32 20.88 9.18 0.99
N TYR A 33 22.12 8.78 0.71
CA TYR A 33 22.66 7.48 1.10
C TYR A 33 22.61 7.27 2.61
N ASN A 34 23.03 8.28 3.37
CA ASN A 34 22.99 8.26 4.83
C ASN A 34 21.56 8.12 5.40
N ASN A 35 20.55 8.48 4.60
CA ASN A 35 19.14 8.40 4.96
C ASN A 35 18.42 7.19 4.37
N LEU A 36 19.11 6.22 3.77
CA LEU A 36 18.43 5.06 3.18
C LEU A 36 17.59 4.28 4.21
N GLN A 37 17.94 4.35 5.51
CA GLN A 37 17.21 3.69 6.61
C GLN A 37 15.96 4.45 7.04
N ASP A 38 15.71 5.63 6.48
CA ASP A 38 14.52 6.42 6.75
C ASP A 38 13.34 5.83 5.97
N PRO A 39 12.24 5.40 6.64
CA PRO A 39 11.04 4.92 5.95
C PRO A 39 10.45 5.94 4.98
N GLU A 40 10.72 7.23 5.18
CA GLU A 40 10.30 8.31 4.28
C GLU A 40 11.03 8.27 2.93
N PHE A 41 12.20 7.59 2.84
CA PHE A 41 12.94 7.42 1.58
C PHE A 41 12.11 6.71 0.52
N ASP A 42 11.32 5.71 0.91
CA ASP A 42 10.48 4.95 0.00
C ASP A 42 9.41 5.82 -0.69
N GLN A 43 9.03 6.96 -0.08
CA GLN A 43 8.13 7.92 -0.71
C GLN A 43 8.73 8.59 -1.95
N TYR A 44 10.06 8.59 -2.12
CA TYR A 44 10.75 9.22 -3.26
C TYR A 44 11.41 8.20 -4.21
N LEU A 45 11.29 6.89 -3.93
CA LEU A 45 11.93 5.84 -4.73
C LEU A 45 11.47 5.90 -6.20
N PHE A 46 10.18 6.12 -6.44
CA PHE A 46 9.63 6.24 -7.79
C PHE A 46 10.25 7.40 -8.58
N GLN A 47 10.41 8.55 -7.92
CA GLN A 47 11.05 9.74 -8.45
C GLN A 47 12.54 9.53 -8.73
N LEU A 48 13.26 8.82 -7.85
CA LEU A 48 14.67 8.48 -8.05
C LEU A 48 14.88 7.50 -9.21
N CYS A 49 14.04 6.48 -9.31
CA CYS A 49 14.05 5.54 -10.43
C CYS A 49 13.77 6.26 -11.76
N PHE A 50 12.82 7.22 -11.77
CA PHE A 50 12.54 8.04 -12.94
C PHE A 50 13.70 8.98 -13.29
N LEU A 51 14.32 9.64 -12.30
CA LEU A 51 15.53 10.43 -12.51
C LEU A 51 16.64 9.59 -13.15
N PHE A 52 16.88 8.37 -12.65
CA PHE A 52 17.85 7.45 -13.23
C PHE A 52 17.47 7.03 -14.64
N TYR A 53 16.20 6.70 -14.89
CA TYR A 53 15.68 6.36 -16.22
C TYR A 53 16.00 7.43 -17.27
N VAL A 54 15.80 8.71 -16.92
CA VAL A 54 16.05 9.82 -17.84
C VAL A 54 17.54 10.18 -17.95
N THR A 55 18.26 10.18 -16.83
CA THR A 55 19.63 10.73 -16.77
C THR A 55 20.71 9.69 -17.04
N ASP A 56 20.49 8.43 -16.66
CA ASP A 56 21.49 7.36 -16.59
C ASP A 56 22.71 7.76 -15.71
N HIS A 57 22.45 8.54 -14.66
CA HIS A 57 23.49 9.11 -13.81
C HIS A 57 24.15 8.07 -12.90
N LYS A 58 25.48 7.95 -12.97
CA LYS A 58 26.28 6.93 -12.25
C LYS A 58 26.04 6.92 -10.73
N LEU A 59 26.04 8.09 -10.08
CA LEU A 59 25.85 8.14 -8.63
C LEU A 59 24.42 7.76 -8.19
N ILE A 60 23.41 8.00 -9.04
CA ILE A 60 22.03 7.56 -8.74
C ILE A 60 21.96 6.04 -8.90
N LYS A 61 22.61 5.48 -9.92
CA LYS A 61 22.78 4.04 -10.10
C LYS A 61 23.39 3.38 -8.86
N GLU A 62 24.46 3.95 -8.30
CA GLU A 62 25.10 3.47 -7.07
C GLU A 62 24.17 3.55 -5.85
N LEU A 63 23.43 4.65 -5.69
CA LEU A 63 22.44 4.80 -4.63
C LEU A 63 21.33 3.73 -4.71
N LEU A 64 20.77 3.52 -5.91
CA LEU A 64 19.73 2.51 -6.15
C LEU A 64 20.27 1.09 -5.94
N TYR A 65 21.51 0.81 -6.36
CA TYR A 65 22.16 -0.47 -6.08
C TYR A 65 22.25 -0.71 -4.56
N ASN A 66 22.75 0.26 -3.81
CA ASN A 66 22.85 0.15 -2.35
C ASN A 66 21.50 0.00 -1.66
N TYR A 67 20.46 0.68 -2.16
CA TYR A 67 19.09 0.50 -1.71
C TYR A 67 18.63 -0.96 -1.88
N ALA A 68 18.82 -1.52 -3.08
CA ALA A 68 18.34 -2.86 -3.46
C ALA A 68 18.88 -3.97 -2.56
N PHE A 69 20.16 -3.89 -2.19
CA PHE A 69 20.85 -4.95 -1.46
C PHE A 69 20.73 -4.87 0.06
N LYS A 70 19.91 -3.96 0.59
CA LYS A 70 19.58 -3.91 2.02
C LYS A 70 18.85 -5.16 2.51
N ASN A 71 17.82 -5.57 1.78
CA ASN A 71 17.05 -6.77 2.03
C ASN A 71 16.21 -7.15 0.79
N ASN A 72 15.58 -8.33 0.82
CA ASN A 72 14.77 -8.83 -0.30
C ASN A 72 13.61 -7.89 -0.66
N ALA A 73 12.99 -7.23 0.31
CA ALA A 73 11.86 -6.32 0.06
C ALA A 73 12.30 -5.10 -0.74
N HIS A 74 13.44 -4.51 -0.39
CA HIS A 74 14.03 -3.39 -1.15
C HIS A 74 14.41 -3.82 -2.57
N PHE A 75 14.99 -5.01 -2.73
CA PHE A 75 15.32 -5.57 -4.04
C PHE A 75 14.06 -5.67 -4.93
N PHE A 76 13.01 -6.36 -4.48
CA PHE A 76 11.79 -6.55 -5.29
C PHE A 76 11.06 -5.24 -5.54
N ARG A 77 11.03 -4.32 -4.54
CA ARG A 77 10.43 -2.99 -4.72
C ARG A 77 11.14 -2.23 -5.83
N LEU A 78 12.47 -2.21 -5.82
CA LEU A 78 13.25 -1.54 -6.85
C LEU A 78 13.10 -2.23 -8.21
N GLU A 79 13.27 -3.55 -8.27
CA GLU A 79 13.21 -4.31 -9.52
C GLU A 79 11.87 -4.11 -10.24
N TRP A 80 10.76 -4.28 -9.53
CA TRP A 80 9.44 -4.13 -10.12
C TRP A 80 9.13 -2.68 -10.51
N MET A 81 9.66 -1.70 -9.77
CA MET A 81 9.51 -0.29 -10.11
C MET A 81 10.30 0.09 -11.37
N LEU A 82 11.54 -0.40 -11.51
CA LEU A 82 12.33 -0.22 -12.73
C LEU A 82 11.66 -0.90 -13.93
N LYS A 83 11.10 -2.10 -13.73
CA LYS A 83 10.31 -2.81 -14.74
C LYS A 83 9.09 -1.98 -15.19
N ALA A 84 8.35 -1.40 -14.24
CA ALA A 84 7.18 -0.56 -14.52
C ALA A 84 7.52 0.75 -15.26
N LEU A 85 8.77 1.23 -15.16
CA LEU A 85 9.27 2.36 -15.95
C LEU A 85 9.76 1.93 -17.33
N ASN A 86 10.35 0.74 -17.45
CA ASN A 86 10.87 0.23 -18.72
C ASN A 86 9.75 -0.17 -19.70
N GLU A 87 8.65 -0.71 -19.18
CA GLU A 87 7.51 -1.14 -19.97
C GLU A 87 6.67 0.05 -20.45
N ASN A 88 6.14 -0.03 -21.67
CA ASN A 88 5.30 1.01 -22.29
C ASN A 88 6.00 2.37 -22.48
N SER A 89 7.32 2.41 -22.71
CA SER A 89 8.05 3.63 -23.08
C SER A 89 7.57 4.15 -24.45
N LYS A 90 6.54 5.00 -24.46
CA LYS A 90 5.97 5.61 -25.69
C LYS A 90 6.89 6.65 -26.32
N SER A 91 7.96 7.08 -25.64
CA SER A 91 8.81 8.22 -26.02
C SER A 91 10.29 7.95 -25.73
N GLU A 92 11.17 8.30 -26.70
CA GLU A 92 12.65 8.18 -26.71
C GLU A 92 13.23 6.83 -26.20
N LYS A 93 14.10 6.18 -27.00
CA LYS A 93 14.66 4.87 -26.62
C LYS A 93 15.28 4.92 -25.22
N VAL A 94 14.86 3.99 -24.36
CA VAL A 94 15.48 3.72 -23.05
C VAL A 94 16.99 3.69 -23.24
N LYS A 95 17.71 4.50 -22.45
CA LYS A 95 19.18 4.51 -22.51
C LYS A 95 19.69 3.09 -22.21
N ASN A 96 20.65 2.63 -23.02
CA ASN A 96 21.23 1.28 -22.85
C ASN A 96 21.70 1.02 -21.42
N GLY A 97 22.24 2.03 -20.72
CA GLY A 97 22.68 1.91 -19.33
C GLY A 97 21.59 1.55 -18.32
N PHE A 98 20.34 2.00 -18.53
CA PHE A 98 19.21 1.66 -17.68
C PHE A 98 18.85 0.17 -17.79
N THR A 99 18.69 -0.33 -19.03
CA THR A 99 18.41 -1.75 -19.29
C THR A 99 19.57 -2.64 -18.84
N THR A 100 20.81 -2.22 -19.09
CA THR A 100 22.00 -2.91 -18.58
C THR A 100 22.01 -2.96 -17.06
N PHE A 101 21.65 -1.87 -16.36
CA PHE A 101 21.56 -1.85 -14.91
C PHE A 101 20.50 -2.83 -14.38
N MET A 102 19.29 -2.86 -14.96
CA MET A 102 18.26 -3.81 -14.54
C MET A 102 18.74 -5.25 -14.65
N ASN A 103 19.33 -5.61 -15.80
CA ASN A 103 19.86 -6.96 -16.02
C ASN A 103 21.01 -7.28 -15.04
N GLN A 104 21.91 -6.32 -14.79
CA GLN A 104 22.98 -6.44 -13.80
C GLN A 104 22.42 -6.63 -12.40
N LEU A 105 21.42 -5.84 -12.00
CA LEU A 105 20.80 -5.88 -10.68
C LEU A 105 20.18 -7.25 -10.41
N SER A 106 19.39 -7.79 -11.34
CA SER A 106 18.78 -9.12 -11.22
C SER A 106 19.83 -10.23 -11.18
N LEU A 107 20.89 -10.12 -12.00
CA LEU A 107 21.98 -11.08 -12.04
C LEU A 107 22.81 -11.08 -10.74
N GLU A 108 23.15 -9.91 -10.23
CA GLU A 108 23.89 -9.75 -8.97
C GLU A 108 23.06 -10.26 -7.78
N PHE A 109 21.75 -10.00 -7.74
CA PHE A 109 20.88 -10.57 -6.73
C PHE A 109 20.87 -12.10 -6.77
N ALA A 110 20.80 -12.69 -7.96
CA ALA A 110 20.90 -14.14 -8.14
C ALA A 110 22.26 -14.71 -7.69
N LYS A 111 23.35 -13.95 -7.87
CA LYS A 111 24.72 -14.35 -7.53
C LYS A 111 25.12 -14.10 -6.08
N ALA A 112 24.46 -13.19 -5.36
CA ALA A 112 24.86 -12.63 -4.07
C ALA A 112 24.97 -13.62 -2.87
N ASN A 113 25.02 -14.94 -3.11
CA ASN A 113 25.24 -15.98 -2.10
C ASN A 113 26.24 -17.06 -2.57
N GLN A 114 27.21 -16.75 -3.45
CA GLN A 114 28.25 -17.72 -3.82
C GLN A 114 29.28 -18.01 -2.71
N ILE A 115 29.21 -17.36 -1.55
CA ILE A 115 30.19 -17.52 -0.47
C ILE A 115 29.46 -17.70 0.86
N VAL A 116 29.15 -18.96 1.19
CA VAL A 116 29.04 -19.42 2.58
C VAL A 116 29.88 -20.68 2.64
N GLU A 117 31.09 -20.57 3.21
CA GLU A 117 31.86 -21.75 3.60
C GLU A 117 31.07 -22.47 4.69
N SER A 118 30.54 -23.65 4.36
CA SER A 118 30.11 -24.60 5.37
C SER A 118 31.31 -25.47 5.75
N THR A 119 31.47 -25.75 7.04
CA THR A 119 32.48 -26.65 7.62
C THR A 119 32.43 -28.09 7.10
N GLU A 120 31.53 -28.40 6.16
CA GLU A 120 31.34 -29.71 5.53
C GLU A 120 31.54 -29.71 4.00
N GLY A 121 32.10 -28.64 3.41
CA GLY A 121 32.57 -28.68 2.01
C GLY A 121 31.47 -28.82 0.95
N LYS A 122 30.20 -28.47 1.26
CA LYS A 122 29.14 -28.36 0.25
C LYS A 122 28.88 -26.89 -0.10
N PHE A 123 29.26 -26.51 -1.32
CA PHE A 123 28.94 -25.23 -1.93
C PHE A 123 27.43 -25.15 -2.23
N ILE A 124 26.70 -24.22 -1.59
CA ILE A 124 25.30 -23.95 -1.93
C ILE A 124 25.27 -22.87 -3.02
N LYS A 125 25.44 -23.28 -4.28
CA LYS A 125 25.13 -22.41 -5.43
C LYS A 125 23.62 -22.34 -5.63
N GLY A 126 23.05 -21.13 -5.74
CA GLY A 126 21.75 -20.92 -6.43
C GLY A 126 20.48 -20.63 -5.60
N CYS A 127 20.55 -20.42 -4.28
CA CYS A 127 19.34 -20.18 -3.47
C CYS A 127 18.55 -18.92 -3.87
N ARG A 128 19.22 -17.78 -4.09
CA ARG A 128 18.55 -16.52 -4.48
C ARG A 128 17.94 -16.58 -5.87
N TYR A 129 18.65 -17.20 -6.83
CA TYR A 129 18.13 -17.42 -8.18
C TYR A 129 16.84 -18.25 -8.15
N SER A 130 16.89 -19.43 -7.53
CA SER A 130 15.72 -20.32 -7.43
C SER A 130 14.58 -19.68 -6.64
N TYR A 131 14.89 -18.92 -5.59
CA TYR A 131 13.89 -18.18 -4.83
C TYR A 131 13.21 -17.10 -5.68
N LYS A 132 14.00 -16.29 -6.40
CA LYS A 132 13.48 -15.22 -7.27
C LYS A 132 12.53 -15.78 -8.33
N GLU A 133 12.91 -16.85 -9.02
CA GLU A 133 12.06 -17.49 -10.02
C GLU A 133 10.70 -17.92 -9.42
N LYS A 134 10.71 -18.54 -8.24
CA LYS A 134 9.48 -18.94 -7.55
C LYS A 134 8.65 -17.75 -7.08
N GLN A 135 9.30 -16.74 -6.52
CA GLN A 135 8.68 -15.49 -6.10
C GLN A 135 7.95 -14.83 -7.29
N ASP A 136 8.65 -14.59 -8.39
CA ASP A 136 8.10 -13.97 -9.59
C ASP A 136 6.96 -14.81 -10.17
N LEU A 137 7.13 -16.14 -10.24
CA LEU A 137 6.09 -17.05 -10.70
C LEU A 137 4.81 -16.93 -9.86
N ILE A 138 4.92 -16.88 -8.53
CA ILE A 138 3.74 -16.75 -7.65
C ILE A 138 3.07 -15.40 -7.85
N ILE A 139 3.85 -14.31 -7.82
CA ILE A 139 3.32 -12.94 -7.95
C ILE A 139 2.67 -12.72 -9.32
N PHE A 140 3.30 -13.16 -10.41
CA PHE A 140 2.73 -12.98 -11.74
C PHE A 140 1.51 -13.87 -11.99
N ASN A 141 1.43 -15.08 -11.42
CA ASN A 141 0.20 -15.87 -11.45
C ASN A 141 -0.95 -15.17 -10.72
N LEU A 142 -0.68 -14.58 -9.54
CA LEU A 142 -1.67 -13.78 -8.83
C LEU A 142 -2.18 -12.61 -9.69
N ILE A 143 -1.28 -11.87 -10.34
CA ILE A 143 -1.65 -10.75 -11.21
C ILE A 143 -2.44 -11.21 -12.44
N GLU A 144 -1.96 -12.23 -13.15
CA GLU A 144 -2.59 -12.71 -14.37
C GLU A 144 -4.01 -13.24 -14.09
N GLN A 145 -4.23 -13.77 -12.89
CA GLN A 145 -5.53 -14.26 -12.48
C GLN A 145 -6.62 -13.17 -12.53
N SER A 146 -6.29 -11.90 -12.25
CA SER A 146 -7.28 -10.81 -12.33
C SER A 146 -7.77 -10.55 -13.76
N LEU A 147 -6.97 -10.95 -14.76
CA LEU A 147 -7.31 -10.89 -16.18
C LEU A 147 -8.08 -12.14 -16.62
N ARG A 148 -7.68 -13.32 -16.13
CA ARG A 148 -8.31 -14.61 -16.46
C ARG A 148 -9.72 -14.71 -15.93
N LEU A 149 -9.98 -14.20 -14.72
CA LEU A 149 -11.30 -14.23 -14.09
C LEU A 149 -12.41 -13.63 -14.95
N LYS A 150 -12.10 -12.62 -15.77
CA LYS A 150 -13.09 -12.00 -16.67
C LYS A 150 -13.64 -12.97 -17.73
N LYS A 151 -12.86 -14.00 -18.10
CA LYS A 151 -13.24 -15.05 -19.06
C LYS A 151 -14.01 -16.20 -18.42
N ILE A 152 -14.18 -16.19 -17.09
CA ILE A 152 -14.81 -17.25 -16.32
C ILE A 152 -16.19 -16.76 -15.87
N ASP A 153 -17.21 -17.59 -16.10
CA ASP A 153 -18.58 -17.33 -15.65
C ASP A 153 -18.61 -17.03 -14.14
N THR A 154 -19.35 -16.00 -13.73
CA THR A 154 -19.42 -15.54 -12.33
C THR A 154 -19.75 -16.65 -11.34
N GLU A 155 -20.62 -17.59 -11.72
CA GLU A 155 -21.00 -18.75 -10.89
C GLU A 155 -19.82 -19.71 -10.63
N LYS A 156 -18.90 -19.84 -11.60
CA LYS A 156 -17.72 -20.72 -11.51
C LYS A 156 -16.52 -20.02 -10.88
N GLN A 157 -16.49 -18.68 -10.89
CA GLN A 157 -15.37 -17.90 -10.36
C GLN A 157 -15.03 -18.29 -8.92
N LYS A 158 -16.04 -18.52 -8.06
CA LYS A 158 -15.79 -18.88 -6.66
C LYS A 158 -15.01 -20.19 -6.52
N ASN A 159 -15.49 -21.26 -7.16
CA ASN A 159 -14.80 -22.57 -7.09
C ASN A 159 -13.42 -22.51 -7.74
N HIS A 160 -13.31 -21.83 -8.88
CA HIS A 160 -12.04 -21.62 -9.56
C HIS A 160 -11.02 -20.89 -8.69
N MET A 161 -11.42 -19.80 -8.01
CA MET A 161 -10.55 -19.06 -7.11
C MET A 161 -10.08 -19.89 -5.92
N LYS A 162 -10.96 -20.69 -5.31
CA LYS A 162 -10.57 -21.58 -4.22
C LYS A 162 -9.47 -22.56 -4.64
N ILE A 163 -9.63 -23.22 -5.80
CA ILE A 163 -8.63 -24.14 -6.35
C ILE A 163 -7.33 -23.40 -6.70
N PHE A 164 -7.44 -22.22 -7.31
CA PHE A 164 -6.28 -21.40 -7.68
C PHE A 164 -5.48 -20.96 -6.46
N LEU A 165 -6.14 -20.39 -5.43
CA LEU A 165 -5.48 -19.94 -4.21
C LEU A 165 -4.87 -21.11 -3.44
N ALA A 166 -5.50 -22.28 -3.44
CA ALA A 166 -4.91 -23.50 -2.88
C ALA A 166 -3.60 -23.90 -3.57
N SER A 167 -3.56 -23.83 -4.90
CA SER A 167 -2.33 -24.07 -5.67
C SER A 167 -1.23 -23.06 -5.31
N ILE A 168 -1.56 -21.77 -5.23
CA ILE A 168 -0.61 -20.73 -4.80
C ILE A 168 -0.10 -21.00 -3.38
N ASN A 169 -0.97 -21.37 -2.45
CA ASN A 169 -0.60 -21.64 -1.07
C ASN A 169 0.28 -22.90 -0.93
N GLN A 170 0.08 -23.91 -1.78
CA GLN A 170 0.99 -25.05 -1.91
C GLN A 170 2.37 -24.63 -2.40
N MET A 171 2.45 -23.74 -3.39
CA MET A 171 3.74 -23.19 -3.86
C MET A 171 4.47 -22.44 -2.75
N ILE A 172 3.77 -21.60 -1.97
CA ILE A 172 4.34 -20.89 -0.82
C ILE A 172 4.77 -21.87 0.27
N THR A 173 3.97 -22.90 0.54
CA THR A 173 4.32 -23.96 1.49
C THR A 173 5.60 -24.69 1.09
N SER A 174 5.85 -24.89 -0.21
CA SER A 174 7.10 -25.48 -0.69
C SER A 174 8.35 -24.64 -0.39
N LEU A 175 8.20 -23.33 -0.18
CA LEU A 175 9.29 -22.43 0.19
C LEU A 175 9.68 -22.57 1.66
N ARG A 176 8.80 -23.06 2.53
CA ARG A 176 9.05 -23.16 3.98
C ARG A 176 10.28 -23.99 4.36
N PHE A 177 10.69 -24.90 3.47
CA PHE A 177 11.83 -25.78 3.66
C PHE A 177 13.16 -25.22 3.14
N GLN A 178 13.19 -23.97 2.67
CA GLN A 178 14.44 -23.30 2.33
C GLN A 178 15.35 -23.19 3.56
N GLN A 179 16.66 -23.34 3.35
CA GLN A 179 17.64 -23.28 4.43
C GLN A 179 17.68 -21.89 5.08
N GLN A 180 17.63 -20.84 4.25
CA GLN A 180 17.61 -19.46 4.70
C GLN A 180 16.17 -19.00 5.04
N PRO A 181 15.90 -18.54 6.27
CA PRO A 181 14.59 -18.07 6.73
C PRO A 181 13.95 -17.00 5.85
N GLU A 182 14.75 -16.08 5.29
CA GLU A 182 14.28 -15.02 4.39
C GLU A 182 13.69 -15.52 3.07
N PHE A 183 13.84 -16.82 2.75
CA PHE A 183 13.26 -17.46 1.57
C PHE A 183 12.11 -18.42 1.90
N ARG A 184 11.64 -18.45 3.16
CA ARG A 184 10.57 -19.37 3.63
C ARG A 184 9.14 -18.91 3.35
N GLY A 185 8.99 -17.88 2.52
CA GLY A 185 7.72 -17.32 2.08
C GLY A 185 7.97 -16.34 0.94
N ILE A 186 6.92 -15.68 0.46
CA ILE A 186 7.05 -14.65 -0.59
C ILE A 186 7.10 -13.25 0.01
N THR A 187 7.78 -12.32 -0.65
CA THR A 187 7.89 -10.93 -0.18
C THR A 187 7.00 -10.02 -1.00
N ILE A 188 6.09 -9.26 -0.37
CA ILE A 188 5.43 -8.11 -1.01
C ILE A 188 5.81 -6.87 -0.20
N PRO A 189 6.56 -5.92 -0.79
CA PRO A 189 7.24 -4.87 -0.04
C PRO A 189 6.31 -3.67 0.27
N PHE A 190 5.23 -3.90 1.02
CA PHE A 190 4.40 -2.84 1.58
C PHE A 190 5.12 -2.05 2.68
N ASN A 191 4.71 -0.80 2.94
CA ASN A 191 5.32 0.10 3.91
C ASN A 191 4.57 0.03 5.26
N TYR A 192 4.56 -1.14 5.90
CA TYR A 192 3.90 -1.32 7.21
C TYR A 192 4.89 -1.10 8.37
N GLY A 193 5.04 0.15 8.82
CA GLY A 193 5.83 0.49 10.03
C GLY A 193 7.35 0.36 9.86
N ASN A 194 8.08 0.27 10.98
CA ASN A 194 9.56 0.33 11.03
C ASN A 194 10.27 -0.98 10.65
N THR A 195 9.55 -2.03 10.24
CA THR A 195 10.16 -3.30 9.84
C THR A 195 9.87 -3.56 8.37
N ASP A 196 10.84 -3.21 7.53
CA ASP A 196 10.70 -3.17 6.06
C ASP A 196 10.56 -4.55 5.38
N SER A 197 10.46 -5.65 6.13
CA SER A 197 10.32 -6.97 5.52
C SER A 197 9.35 -7.86 6.30
N PHE A 198 8.31 -8.28 5.58
CA PHE A 198 7.44 -9.37 6.00
C PHE A 198 7.40 -10.41 4.89
N LEU A 199 7.46 -11.67 5.30
CA LEU A 199 7.19 -12.81 4.44
C LEU A 199 5.72 -13.16 4.54
N ILE A 200 5.09 -13.32 3.40
CA ILE A 200 3.79 -13.98 3.29
C ILE A 200 4.07 -15.48 3.37
N VAL A 201 3.49 -16.10 4.40
CA VAL A 201 3.73 -17.51 4.74
C VAL A 201 2.51 -18.39 4.57
N ASN A 202 1.32 -17.77 4.43
CA ASN A 202 0.06 -18.47 4.17
C ASN A 202 -0.96 -17.54 3.49
N LEU A 203 -1.85 -18.10 2.68
CA LEU A 203 -3.04 -17.44 2.14
C LEU A 203 -4.27 -18.14 2.73
N LEU A 204 -5.32 -17.38 3.05
CA LEU A 204 -6.60 -17.95 3.42
C LEU A 204 -7.39 -18.23 2.12
N GLU A 205 -7.36 -19.49 1.68
CA GLU A 205 -7.87 -19.93 0.37
C GLU A 205 -9.39 -19.75 0.21
N ASP A 206 -10.12 -19.74 1.33
CA ASP A 206 -11.57 -19.58 1.38
C ASP A 206 -12.03 -18.11 1.50
N GLU A 207 -11.10 -17.20 1.79
CA GLU A 207 -11.40 -15.80 2.10
C GLU A 207 -10.91 -14.86 1.00
N PHE A 208 -11.75 -14.67 -0.01
CA PHE A 208 -11.49 -13.75 -1.12
C PHE A 208 -12.75 -12.99 -1.55
N THR A 209 -12.56 -11.87 -2.23
CA THR A 209 -13.66 -11.08 -2.82
C THR A 209 -13.26 -10.62 -4.20
N CYS A 210 -14.05 -10.97 -5.22
CA CYS A 210 -13.85 -10.50 -6.59
C CYS A 210 -14.63 -9.21 -6.81
N PHE A 211 -13.98 -8.18 -7.35
CA PHE A 211 -14.59 -6.91 -7.74
C PHE A 211 -14.80 -6.91 -9.25
N ASN A 212 -16.05 -7.01 -9.69
CA ASN A 212 -16.37 -7.03 -11.12
C ASN A 212 -16.28 -5.62 -11.69
N THR A 213 -15.42 -5.43 -12.70
CA THR A 213 -15.38 -4.20 -13.51
C THR A 213 -15.65 -4.51 -14.97
N ALA A 214 -15.78 -3.47 -15.80
CA ALA A 214 -16.05 -3.62 -17.23
C ALA A 214 -15.02 -4.50 -17.96
N LYS A 215 -13.71 -4.35 -17.68
CA LYS A 215 -12.63 -4.98 -18.47
C LYS A 215 -11.87 -6.11 -17.77
N ARG A 216 -11.93 -6.20 -16.44
CA ARG A 216 -11.09 -7.07 -15.62
C ARG A 216 -11.76 -7.35 -14.26
N VAL A 217 -11.19 -8.26 -13.48
CA VAL A 217 -11.72 -8.61 -12.15
C VAL A 217 -10.59 -8.53 -11.12
N PRO A 218 -10.31 -7.32 -10.58
CA PRO A 218 -9.50 -7.20 -9.37
C PRO A 218 -10.08 -8.05 -8.25
N TYR A 219 -9.24 -8.55 -7.36
CA TYR A 219 -9.73 -9.36 -6.25
C TYR A 219 -8.93 -9.12 -4.97
N LYS A 220 -9.64 -9.15 -3.85
CA LYS A 220 -9.10 -9.11 -2.50
C LYS A 220 -8.77 -10.52 -2.03
N ILE A 221 -7.62 -10.70 -1.39
CA ILE A 221 -7.27 -11.90 -0.64
C ILE A 221 -6.79 -11.54 0.77
N ILE A 222 -6.80 -12.53 1.66
CA ILE A 222 -6.24 -12.42 3.02
C ILE A 222 -4.95 -13.23 3.09
N ILE A 223 -3.90 -12.59 3.61
CA ILE A 223 -2.55 -13.15 3.73
C ILE A 223 -2.08 -13.13 5.18
N GLU A 224 -1.34 -14.16 5.57
CA GLU A 224 -0.62 -14.18 6.84
C GLU A 224 0.84 -13.85 6.62
N THR A 225 1.37 -13.03 7.51
CA THR A 225 2.69 -12.44 7.37
C THR A 225 3.51 -12.57 8.64
N VAL A 226 4.82 -12.73 8.49
CA VAL A 226 5.78 -12.84 9.59
C VAL A 226 7.07 -12.13 9.22
N ASN A 227 7.80 -11.62 10.20
CA ASN A 227 9.12 -11.05 10.00
C ASN A 227 10.17 -12.17 9.84
N PRO A 228 10.94 -12.20 8.73
CA PRO A 228 11.94 -13.23 8.51
C PRO A 228 13.02 -13.32 9.61
N SER A 229 13.38 -12.20 10.25
CA SER A 229 14.35 -12.20 11.36
C SER A 229 13.84 -12.95 12.59
N GLU A 230 12.53 -12.97 12.84
CA GLU A 230 11.93 -13.76 13.92
C GLU A 230 11.99 -15.27 13.61
N LEU A 231 11.76 -15.64 12.34
CA LEU A 231 11.92 -17.03 11.89
C LEU A 231 13.37 -17.51 12.01
N GLN A 232 14.33 -16.62 11.72
CA GLN A 232 15.76 -16.89 11.88
C GLN A 232 16.12 -17.11 13.34
N LEU A 233 15.64 -16.22 14.23
CA LEU A 233 15.80 -16.37 15.66
C LEU A 233 15.32 -17.74 16.14
N ILE A 234 14.10 -18.14 15.76
CA ILE A 234 13.55 -19.45 16.15
C ILE A 234 14.40 -20.59 15.62
N GLN A 235 14.89 -20.50 14.39
CA GLN A 235 15.79 -21.51 13.85
C GLN A 235 17.08 -21.63 14.67
N SER A 236 17.76 -20.52 14.95
CA SER A 236 19.01 -20.52 15.73
C SER A 236 18.80 -21.10 17.13
N ILE A 237 17.68 -20.79 17.78
CA ILE A 237 17.33 -21.39 19.07
C ILE A 237 17.14 -22.91 18.94
N ASN A 238 16.42 -23.38 17.93
CA ASN A 238 16.20 -24.81 17.74
C ASN A 238 17.51 -25.57 17.49
N GLU A 239 18.42 -25.00 16.70
CA GLU A 239 19.75 -25.58 16.46
C GLU A 239 20.56 -25.68 17.75
N LEU A 240 20.49 -24.68 18.64
CA LEU A 240 21.12 -24.73 19.96
C LEU A 240 20.53 -25.84 20.84
N PHE A 241 19.20 -25.94 20.91
CA PHE A 241 18.55 -27.02 21.68
C PHE A 241 18.87 -28.40 21.12
N GLN A 242 18.86 -28.60 19.80
CA GLN A 242 19.16 -29.89 19.17
C GLN A 242 20.61 -30.34 19.39
N ARG A 243 21.59 -29.42 19.33
CA ARG A 243 22.99 -29.73 19.62
C ARG A 243 23.20 -30.18 21.06
N ASN A 244 22.41 -29.65 21.99
CA ASN A 244 22.58 -29.87 23.42
C ASN A 244 21.60 -30.92 24.00
N LEU A 245 20.80 -31.57 23.16
CA LEU A 245 19.82 -32.58 23.59
C LEU A 245 20.40 -33.97 23.93
N PRO A 246 21.57 -34.44 23.43
CA PRO A 246 22.06 -35.76 23.80
C PRO A 246 22.55 -35.89 25.25
N GLU A 247 23.00 -34.80 25.89
CA GLU A 247 23.32 -34.79 27.32
C GLU A 247 23.02 -33.41 27.90
N LEU A 248 21.87 -33.27 28.58
CA LEU A 248 21.63 -32.16 29.51
C LEU A 248 22.57 -32.34 30.71
N ILE A 249 23.86 -32.06 30.51
CA ILE A 249 24.84 -31.93 31.58
C ILE A 249 24.39 -30.70 32.40
N PRO A 250 24.31 -30.79 33.74
CA PRO A 250 23.83 -29.71 34.61
C PRO A 250 24.72 -28.44 34.66
N LEU A 251 25.68 -28.31 33.73
CA LEU A 251 26.64 -27.20 33.62
C LEU A 251 26.45 -26.30 32.38
N TYR A 252 25.49 -26.59 31.49
CA TYR A 252 25.26 -25.72 30.32
C TYR A 252 24.27 -24.59 30.68
N ASP A 253 24.80 -23.39 30.89
CA ASP A 253 24.01 -22.20 31.23
C ASP A 253 23.30 -21.63 29.99
N ILE A 254 22.17 -22.26 29.62
CA ILE A 254 21.26 -21.80 28.56
C ILE A 254 20.86 -20.34 28.81
N GLU A 255 20.78 -19.87 30.06
CA GLU A 255 20.41 -18.49 30.36
C GLU A 255 21.50 -17.50 29.96
N LYS A 256 22.78 -17.88 30.06
CA LYS A 256 23.92 -17.05 29.61
C LYS A 256 23.98 -16.91 28.08
N GLU A 257 23.74 -17.97 27.33
CA GLU A 257 23.62 -17.88 25.86
C GLU A 257 22.35 -17.12 25.44
N MET A 258 21.21 -17.37 26.09
CA MET A 258 19.98 -16.63 25.80
C MET A 258 20.11 -15.14 26.15
N LYS A 259 20.85 -14.76 27.21
CA LYS A 259 21.21 -13.37 27.51
C LYS A 259 22.05 -12.75 26.40
N THR A 260 22.98 -13.49 25.81
CA THR A 260 23.80 -13.02 24.68
C THR A 260 22.95 -12.81 23.42
N ILE A 261 22.03 -13.72 23.14
CA ILE A 261 21.06 -13.63 22.02
C ILE A 261 20.05 -12.48 22.24
N SER A 262 19.64 -12.23 23.48
CA SER A 262 18.68 -11.16 23.84
C SER A 262 19.19 -9.73 23.62
N GLN A 263 20.51 -9.54 23.44
CA GLN A 263 21.11 -8.22 23.20
C GLN A 263 20.83 -7.67 21.79
N ILE A 264 20.31 -8.48 20.86
CA ILE A 264 19.95 -8.03 19.52
C ILE A 264 18.55 -7.38 19.53
N LYS A 265 18.36 -6.26 18.83
CA LYS A 265 17.19 -5.36 18.95
C LYS A 265 15.79 -6.02 18.83
N ILE A 266 15.62 -7.01 17.94
CA ILE A 266 14.36 -7.77 17.79
C ILE A 266 14.09 -8.68 19.01
N TYR A 267 15.15 -9.08 19.71
CA TYR A 267 15.14 -10.10 20.75
C TYR A 267 14.79 -9.52 22.12
N GLN A 268 14.90 -8.19 22.28
CA GLN A 268 14.38 -7.46 23.45
C GLN A 268 12.85 -7.58 23.59
N GLN A 269 12.14 -7.97 22.53
CA GLN A 269 10.70 -8.17 22.57
C GLN A 269 10.31 -9.46 23.28
N TYR A 270 11.22 -10.43 23.43
CA TYR A 270 10.99 -11.75 23.99
C TYR A 270 11.68 -11.93 25.34
N ASN A 271 11.00 -12.56 26.30
CA ASN A 271 11.67 -13.05 27.50
C ASN A 271 12.20 -14.48 27.31
N ILE A 272 13.13 -14.88 28.18
CA ILE A 272 13.81 -16.19 28.13
C ILE A 272 12.79 -17.35 28.17
N GLU A 273 11.73 -17.24 28.97
CA GLU A 273 10.72 -18.29 29.10
C GLU A 273 9.84 -18.45 27.84
N GLU A 274 9.52 -17.35 27.16
CA GLU A 274 8.82 -17.38 25.87
C GLU A 274 9.68 -18.04 24.77
N LEU A 275 10.97 -17.72 24.73
CA LEU A 275 11.92 -18.33 23.80
C LEU A 275 12.07 -19.84 24.03
N LYS A 276 12.16 -20.27 25.30
CA LYS A 276 12.14 -21.69 25.67
C LYS A 276 10.86 -22.38 25.20
N LYS A 277 9.68 -21.78 25.44
CA LYS A 277 8.38 -22.34 25.01
C LYS A 277 8.26 -22.46 23.48
N LEU A 278 8.75 -21.47 22.72
CA LEU A 278 8.74 -21.50 21.25
C LEU A 278 9.64 -22.61 20.69
N ALA A 279 10.81 -22.82 21.29
CA ALA A 279 11.72 -23.90 20.92
C ALA A 279 11.11 -25.28 21.15
N LEU A 280 10.57 -25.50 22.35
CA LEU A 280 9.96 -26.77 22.76
C LEU A 280 8.72 -27.12 21.91
N LYS A 281 7.88 -26.13 21.56
CA LYS A 281 6.72 -26.33 20.69
C LYS A 281 7.09 -26.82 19.28
N LYS A 282 8.25 -26.44 18.73
CA LYS A 282 8.68 -26.87 17.37
C LYS A 282 9.21 -28.31 17.37
N ILE A 283 9.83 -28.74 18.47
CA ILE A 283 10.24 -30.13 18.70
C ILE A 283 8.99 -31.04 18.74
N ASP A 284 7.92 -30.59 19.40
CA ASP A 284 6.62 -31.28 19.36
C ASP A 284 5.95 -31.22 17.98
N TYR A 285 6.13 -30.14 17.21
CA TYR A 285 5.59 -30.02 15.85
C TYR A 285 6.24 -31.01 14.85
N GLN A 286 7.54 -31.28 14.99
CA GLN A 286 8.22 -32.32 14.21
C GLN A 286 7.71 -33.73 14.57
N LYS A 287 7.37 -33.98 15.84
CA LYS A 287 6.68 -35.21 16.28
C LYS A 287 5.22 -35.29 15.80
N LEU A 288 4.48 -34.18 15.85
CA LEU A 288 3.09 -34.10 15.37
C LEU A 288 2.98 -34.28 13.85
N GLN A 289 3.96 -33.83 13.06
CA GLN A 289 4.01 -34.09 11.61
C GLN A 289 4.20 -35.58 11.25
N TYR A 290 4.87 -36.35 12.11
CA TYR A 290 4.96 -37.81 11.95
C TYR A 290 3.61 -38.49 12.22
N LEU A 291 2.83 -37.97 13.17
CA LEU A 291 1.50 -38.49 13.55
C LEU A 291 0.36 -38.00 12.63
N GLN A 292 0.47 -36.79 12.07
CA GLN A 292 -0.53 -36.22 11.14
C GLN A 292 -0.51 -36.87 9.74
N LYS A 293 0.57 -37.56 9.36
CA LYS A 293 0.55 -38.44 8.18
C LYS A 293 -0.44 -39.61 8.30
N GLN A 294 -0.99 -39.87 9.48
CA GLN A 294 -1.95 -40.95 9.73
C GLN A 294 -3.39 -40.48 10.04
N SER A 295 -3.67 -39.17 10.16
CA SER A 295 -5.01 -38.69 10.48
C SER A 295 -5.46 -37.55 9.58
N LYS A 296 -6.31 -37.90 8.60
CA LYS A 296 -7.21 -36.94 7.92
C LYS A 296 -8.14 -36.34 8.97
N ILE A 297 -7.91 -35.09 9.36
CA ILE A 297 -8.89 -34.34 10.15
C ILE A 297 -9.71 -33.45 9.21
N LYS A 298 -11.02 -33.64 9.29
CA LYS A 298 -12.07 -32.89 8.60
C LYS A 298 -12.12 -31.48 9.18
N GLU A 299 -11.80 -30.47 8.39
CA GLU A 299 -12.13 -29.08 8.72
C GLU A 299 -13.50 -28.73 8.16
N LYS A 300 -14.42 -28.46 9.08
CA LYS A 300 -15.75 -27.92 8.84
C LYS A 300 -15.64 -26.43 8.50
N ASP A 301 -16.61 -25.96 7.71
CA ASP A 301 -16.88 -24.56 7.42
C ASP A 301 -16.88 -23.69 8.69
N ILE A 302 -15.84 -22.88 8.91
CA ILE A 302 -15.72 -22.00 10.09
C ILE A 302 -16.10 -20.54 9.78
N TYR A 303 -16.21 -20.15 8.51
CA TYR A 303 -16.43 -18.74 8.14
C TYR A 303 -17.80 -18.40 7.54
N VAL A 304 -18.73 -19.36 7.46
CA VAL A 304 -20.14 -19.01 7.25
C VAL A 304 -20.77 -18.72 8.62
N SER A 305 -20.36 -17.63 9.27
CA SER A 305 -21.23 -17.03 10.26
C SER A 305 -22.41 -16.41 9.51
N LYS A 306 -23.47 -17.19 9.33
CA LYS A 306 -24.83 -16.64 9.39
C LYS A 306 -25.05 -16.12 10.81
N SER A 307 -24.35 -15.06 11.21
CA SER A 307 -24.73 -14.29 12.39
C SER A 307 -25.90 -13.42 11.95
N THR A 308 -27.07 -13.72 12.49
CA THR A 308 -28.35 -13.07 12.23
C THR A 308 -28.45 -11.69 12.89
N ASN A 309 -27.38 -10.87 12.89
CA ASN A 309 -27.40 -9.49 13.42
C ASN A 309 -26.16 -8.65 13.04
N THR A 310 -25.71 -8.68 11.78
CA THR A 310 -24.45 -8.06 11.38
C THR A 310 -24.64 -6.62 10.90
N SER A 311 -24.00 -5.68 11.60
CA SER A 311 -23.52 -4.40 11.05
C SER A 311 -23.19 -4.47 9.55
N ILE A 312 -23.50 -3.43 8.77
CA ILE A 312 -23.20 -3.35 7.31
C ILE A 312 -21.71 -3.55 6.98
N TRP A 313 -20.83 -3.20 7.92
CA TRP A 313 -19.38 -3.39 7.80
C TRP A 313 -18.92 -4.83 8.05
N GLY A 314 -19.81 -5.71 8.54
CA GLY A 314 -19.47 -7.07 8.95
C GLY A 314 -18.79 -7.13 10.32
N GLU A 315 -18.01 -8.19 10.55
CA GLU A 315 -17.16 -8.31 11.74
C GLU A 315 -16.00 -7.32 11.69
N ASP A 316 -15.67 -6.71 12.83
CA ASP A 316 -14.52 -5.82 12.93
C ASP A 316 -13.22 -6.56 12.62
N TRP A 317 -12.38 -5.93 11.80
CA TRP A 317 -11.15 -6.53 11.31
C TRP A 317 -10.18 -6.96 12.41
N GLU A 318 -10.09 -6.24 13.54
CA GLU A 318 -9.23 -6.63 14.66
C GLU A 318 -9.71 -7.95 15.30
N ILE A 319 -11.02 -8.17 15.37
CA ILE A 319 -11.61 -9.42 15.86
C ILE A 319 -11.30 -10.56 14.89
N THR A 320 -11.48 -10.34 13.59
CA THR A 320 -11.13 -11.32 12.56
C THR A 320 -9.65 -11.70 12.61
N LYS A 321 -8.74 -10.72 12.75
CA LYS A 321 -7.30 -10.97 12.92
C LYS A 321 -7.00 -11.84 14.13
N GLN A 322 -7.64 -11.58 15.27
CA GLN A 322 -7.45 -12.37 16.49
C GLN A 322 -7.91 -13.84 16.31
N LYS A 323 -9.05 -14.06 15.65
CA LYS A 323 -9.53 -15.42 15.35
C LYS A 323 -8.56 -16.18 14.45
N ILE A 324 -8.09 -15.55 13.38
CA ILE A 324 -7.10 -16.16 12.47
C ILE A 324 -5.81 -16.46 13.21
N LYS A 325 -5.36 -15.56 14.08
CA LYS A 325 -4.18 -15.75 14.92
C LYS A 325 -4.32 -16.96 15.86
N GLN A 326 -5.49 -17.24 16.41
CA GLN A 326 -5.70 -18.39 17.31
C GLN A 326 -5.55 -19.75 16.61
N ILE A 327 -5.97 -19.84 15.34
CA ILE A 327 -5.93 -21.10 14.57
C ILE A 327 -4.65 -21.26 13.73
N SER A 328 -3.91 -20.17 13.52
CA SER A 328 -2.72 -20.17 12.67
C SER A 328 -1.54 -20.92 13.30
N GLN A 329 -0.83 -21.69 12.49
CA GLN A 329 0.47 -22.27 12.84
C GLN A 329 1.52 -21.20 13.21
N TYR A 330 1.37 -19.98 12.70
CA TYR A 330 2.25 -18.84 12.97
C TYR A 330 1.73 -17.94 14.08
N GLY A 331 0.54 -18.20 14.61
CA GLY A 331 -0.15 -17.30 15.54
C GLY A 331 0.55 -17.06 16.87
N ASN A 332 1.49 -17.93 17.25
CA ASN A 332 2.32 -17.76 18.45
C ASN A 332 3.47 -16.75 18.25
N LEU A 333 3.76 -16.34 17.00
CA LEU A 333 4.83 -15.40 16.70
C LEU A 333 4.40 -13.96 17.01
N LYS A 334 5.33 -13.14 17.51
CA LYS A 334 5.08 -11.74 17.83
C LYS A 334 4.93 -10.91 16.57
N SER A 335 5.69 -11.21 15.52
CA SER A 335 5.55 -10.53 14.23
C SER A 335 4.44 -11.10 13.34
N HIS A 336 3.72 -12.14 13.79
CA HIS A 336 2.57 -12.65 13.04
C HIS A 336 1.47 -11.61 12.97
N ASP A 337 1.10 -11.30 11.74
CA ASP A 337 0.06 -10.36 11.40
C ASP A 337 -0.71 -10.85 10.16
N VAL A 338 -1.94 -10.37 10.01
CA VAL A 338 -2.87 -10.76 8.95
C VAL A 338 -3.27 -9.52 8.18
N ARG A 339 -3.20 -9.59 6.84
CA ARG A 339 -3.40 -8.43 5.97
C ARG A 339 -4.35 -8.74 4.84
N GLN A 340 -5.07 -7.70 4.40
CA GLN A 340 -5.94 -7.75 3.23
C GLN A 340 -5.27 -6.97 2.11
N ILE A 341 -5.15 -7.59 0.94
CA ILE A 341 -4.54 -6.98 -0.24
C ILE A 341 -5.44 -7.15 -1.45
N ILE A 342 -5.39 -6.18 -2.36
CA ILE A 342 -6.09 -6.22 -3.64
C ILE A 342 -5.06 -6.46 -4.74
N ILE A 343 -5.33 -7.41 -5.62
CA ILE A 343 -4.51 -7.67 -6.80
C ILE A 343 -5.21 -7.06 -8.02
N LYS A 344 -4.52 -6.14 -8.69
CA LYS A 344 -4.99 -5.42 -9.88
C LYS A 344 -4.02 -5.66 -11.05
N GLY A 345 -4.40 -6.52 -11.99
CA GLY A 345 -3.75 -6.68 -13.30
C GLY A 345 -4.55 -5.99 -14.41
N GLY A 346 -3.84 -5.35 -15.34
CA GLY A 346 -4.41 -4.56 -16.44
C GLY A 346 -4.73 -3.11 -16.08
N ASP A 347 -4.06 -2.55 -15.07
CA ASP A 347 -4.19 -1.18 -14.57
C ASP A 347 -2.85 -0.46 -14.45
N ASP A 348 -2.76 0.76 -14.99
CA ASP A 348 -1.62 1.63 -14.72
C ASP A 348 -1.80 2.34 -13.37
N LEU A 349 -1.14 1.81 -12.34
CA LEU A 349 -1.21 2.33 -10.98
C LEU A 349 -0.14 3.40 -10.70
N ARG A 350 0.68 3.81 -11.68
CA ARG A 350 1.77 4.79 -11.46
C ARG A 350 1.23 6.17 -11.11
N SER A 351 0.15 6.58 -11.78
CA SER A 351 -0.57 7.83 -11.48
C SER A 351 -1.16 7.79 -10.07
N GLU A 352 -1.78 6.68 -9.69
CA GLU A 352 -2.37 6.49 -8.35
C GLU A 352 -1.28 6.49 -7.26
N LEU A 353 -0.14 5.84 -7.52
CA LEU A 353 1.03 5.85 -6.62
C LEU A 353 1.51 7.29 -6.35
N LEU A 354 1.63 8.13 -7.39
CA LEU A 354 2.01 9.54 -7.23
C LEU A 354 1.04 10.28 -6.31
N ILE A 355 -0.27 10.04 -6.47
CA ILE A 355 -1.30 10.64 -5.61
C ILE A 355 -1.20 10.12 -4.17
N MET A 356 -0.93 8.83 -3.97
CA MET A 356 -0.71 8.28 -2.63
C MET A 356 0.52 8.88 -1.94
N GLN A 357 1.62 9.10 -2.67
CA GLN A 357 2.82 9.78 -2.14
C GLN A 357 2.50 11.22 -1.72
N MET A 358 1.81 11.99 -2.57
CA MET A 358 1.44 13.37 -2.26
C MET A 358 0.41 13.45 -1.14
N MET A 359 -0.55 12.52 -1.08
CA MET A 359 -1.55 12.45 -0.01
C MET A 359 -0.94 12.09 1.33
N ARG A 360 0.04 11.17 1.38
CA ARG A 360 0.86 10.92 2.58
C ARG A 360 1.52 12.20 3.06
N LYS A 361 2.14 12.94 2.14
CA LYS A 361 2.79 14.20 2.49
C LYS A 361 1.82 15.27 3.01
N ILE A 362 0.64 15.39 2.41
CA ILE A 362 -0.43 16.29 2.91
C ILE A 362 -0.87 15.87 4.31
N ASN A 363 -1.08 14.57 4.54
CA ASN A 363 -1.49 14.05 5.84
C ASN A 363 -0.45 14.32 6.94
N GLU A 364 0.83 14.17 6.62
CA GLU A 364 1.93 14.56 7.51
C GLU A 364 1.92 16.05 7.84
N ILE A 365 1.73 16.91 6.84
CA ILE A 365 1.66 18.37 7.03
C ILE A 365 0.49 18.73 7.96
N PHE A 366 -0.70 18.16 7.73
CA PHE A 366 -1.86 18.38 8.60
C PHE A 366 -1.61 17.90 10.03
N THR A 367 -0.99 16.72 10.19
CA THR A 367 -0.63 16.17 11.51
C THR A 367 0.36 17.07 12.24
N GLN A 368 1.42 17.54 11.55
CA GLN A 368 2.43 18.43 12.12
C GLN A 368 1.84 19.78 12.56
N LYS A 369 0.83 20.28 11.84
CA LYS A 369 0.12 21.52 12.14
C LYS A 369 -1.09 21.32 13.07
N GLN A 370 -1.31 20.10 13.57
CA GLN A 370 -2.41 19.74 14.46
C GLN A 370 -3.80 20.10 13.90
N LEU A 371 -3.96 20.02 12.58
CA LEU A 371 -5.24 20.28 11.93
C LEU A 371 -6.09 18.99 11.92
N SER A 372 -7.33 19.08 12.38
CA SER A 372 -8.31 17.98 12.38
C SER A 372 -8.86 17.69 10.98
N LEU A 373 -7.98 17.29 10.07
CA LEU A 373 -8.31 16.79 8.74
C LEU A 373 -7.89 15.33 8.64
N TYR A 374 -8.77 14.48 8.10
CA TYR A 374 -8.52 13.05 8.00
C TYR A 374 -8.31 12.60 6.56
N LEU A 375 -7.15 12.01 6.28
CA LEU A 375 -6.86 11.31 5.03
C LEU A 375 -6.41 9.88 5.33
N ARG A 376 -6.84 8.93 4.50
CA ARG A 376 -6.38 7.55 4.55
C ARG A 376 -5.65 7.18 3.25
N PRO A 377 -4.37 7.57 3.09
CA PRO A 377 -3.55 7.02 2.01
C PRO A 377 -3.37 5.52 2.22
N TYR A 378 -3.25 4.78 1.12
CA TYR A 378 -3.00 3.34 1.13
C TYR A 378 -1.76 3.00 0.29
N ASP A 379 -1.16 1.85 0.56
CA ASP A 379 0.02 1.42 -0.17
C ASP A 379 -0.28 0.79 -1.52
N ILE A 380 0.63 1.04 -2.46
CA ILE A 380 0.58 0.53 -3.83
C ILE A 380 1.97 0.01 -4.18
N ILE A 381 2.04 -1.26 -4.54
CA ILE A 381 3.23 -1.92 -5.05
C ILE A 381 3.04 -2.15 -6.54
N LEU A 382 3.84 -1.44 -7.34
CA LEU A 382 3.91 -1.67 -8.78
C LEU A 382 4.59 -3.00 -9.04
N THR A 383 4.05 -3.77 -10.00
CA THR A 383 4.64 -5.05 -10.45
C THR A 383 4.97 -5.04 -11.94
N SER A 384 4.34 -4.15 -12.70
CA SER A 384 4.57 -3.89 -14.12
C SER A 384 4.04 -2.48 -14.48
N ALA A 385 4.13 -2.05 -15.74
CA ALA A 385 3.52 -0.78 -16.17
C ALA A 385 1.99 -0.81 -16.19
N ASN A 386 1.38 -1.99 -16.03
CA ASN A 386 -0.07 -2.20 -16.08
C ASN A 386 -0.54 -3.20 -15.00
N SER A 387 0.18 -3.35 -13.89
CA SER A 387 -0.27 -4.16 -12.77
C SER A 387 0.36 -3.73 -11.45
N GLY A 388 -0.33 -4.06 -10.37
CA GLY A 388 0.21 -3.95 -9.03
C GLY A 388 -0.71 -4.54 -7.98
N ILE A 389 -0.27 -4.37 -6.73
CA ILE A 389 -0.90 -4.89 -5.54
C ILE A 389 -1.13 -3.72 -4.59
N LEU A 390 -2.35 -3.61 -4.08
CA LEU A 390 -2.78 -2.52 -3.22
C LEU A 390 -3.10 -3.03 -1.83
N GLU A 391 -2.89 -2.19 -0.83
CA GLU A 391 -3.47 -2.37 0.50
C GLU A 391 -5.01 -2.27 0.41
N PHE A 392 -5.72 -3.19 1.04
CA PHE A 392 -7.17 -3.05 1.23
C PHE A 392 -7.45 -2.29 2.53
N ILE A 393 -8.44 -1.39 2.51
CA ILE A 393 -8.82 -0.58 3.68
C ILE A 393 -9.89 -1.35 4.47
N PRO A 394 -9.55 -1.96 5.63
CA PRO A 394 -10.50 -2.76 6.40
C PRO A 394 -11.63 -1.92 6.98
N ASN A 395 -12.70 -2.57 7.41
CA ASN A 395 -13.85 -1.93 8.06
C ASN A 395 -14.50 -0.82 7.22
N THR A 396 -14.46 -0.95 5.89
CA THR A 396 -15.06 0.02 4.96
C THR A 396 -16.13 -0.63 4.08
N VAL A 397 -17.11 0.18 3.67
CA VAL A 397 -18.11 -0.18 2.66
C VAL A 397 -18.29 0.97 1.68
N SER A 398 -18.55 0.69 0.40
CA SER A 398 -18.82 1.75 -0.57
C SER A 398 -20.17 2.42 -0.32
N LEU A 399 -20.28 3.70 -0.66
CA LEU A 399 -21.57 4.40 -0.67
C LEU A 399 -22.56 3.71 -1.61
N ASP A 400 -22.09 3.16 -2.73
CA ASP A 400 -22.91 2.32 -3.63
C ASP A 400 -23.56 1.15 -2.87
N LYS A 401 -22.78 0.41 -2.08
CA LYS A 401 -23.29 -0.70 -1.27
C LYS A 401 -24.32 -0.20 -0.25
N ILE A 402 -24.02 0.89 0.45
CA ILE A 402 -24.96 1.51 1.40
C ILE A 402 -26.28 1.86 0.70
N LYS A 403 -26.21 2.52 -0.45
CA LYS A 403 -27.39 2.95 -1.22
C LYS A 403 -28.22 1.79 -1.73
N ARG A 404 -27.57 0.69 -2.13
CA ARG A 404 -28.24 -0.52 -2.59
C ARG A 404 -28.94 -1.29 -1.46
N GLU A 405 -28.34 -1.34 -0.26
CA GLU A 405 -28.89 -2.06 0.89
C GLU A 405 -29.89 -1.23 1.73
N TYR A 406 -29.70 0.09 1.79
CA TYR A 406 -30.53 1.05 2.52
C TYR A 406 -31.29 1.96 1.54
N GLN A 407 -32.05 1.37 0.60
CA GLN A 407 -32.75 2.11 -0.43
C GLN A 407 -33.76 3.11 0.16
N GLY A 408 -33.78 4.33 -0.36
CA GLY A 408 -34.66 5.41 0.10
C GLY A 408 -34.29 6.04 1.45
N ILE A 409 -33.19 5.57 2.09
CA ILE A 409 -32.69 6.14 3.34
C ILE A 409 -31.60 7.17 3.01
N SER A 410 -31.72 8.38 3.56
CA SER A 410 -30.69 9.41 3.41
C SER A 410 -29.42 9.04 4.19
N LEU A 411 -28.26 9.53 3.75
CA LEU A 411 -27.00 9.28 4.44
C LEU A 411 -27.06 9.75 5.90
N ARG A 412 -27.72 10.88 6.18
CA ARG A 412 -27.96 11.34 7.56
C ARG A 412 -28.68 10.28 8.39
N LYS A 413 -29.80 9.75 7.89
CA LYS A 413 -30.58 8.76 8.61
C LYS A 413 -29.82 7.45 8.78
N PHE A 414 -29.05 7.04 7.76
CA PHE A 414 -28.13 5.91 7.85
C PHE A 414 -27.12 6.10 9.00
N TYR A 415 -26.52 7.29 9.14
CA TYR A 415 -25.58 7.57 10.23
C TYR A 415 -26.25 7.48 11.60
N GLN A 416 -27.46 8.05 11.75
CA GLN A 416 -28.22 7.99 13.00
C GLN A 416 -28.62 6.56 13.41
N MET A 417 -28.81 5.67 12.43
CA MET A 417 -29.21 4.28 12.69
C MET A 417 -28.04 3.36 13.02
N ASN A 418 -26.88 3.59 12.41
CA ASN A 418 -25.79 2.61 12.41
C ASN A 418 -24.58 3.00 13.29
N PHE A 419 -24.46 4.27 13.72
CA PHE A 419 -23.41 4.70 14.64
C PHE A 419 -23.98 4.94 16.04
N GLN A 420 -23.37 4.31 17.05
CA GLN A 420 -23.75 4.51 18.45
C GLN A 420 -23.58 5.97 18.90
N ASP A 421 -22.47 6.59 18.49
CA ASP A 421 -22.23 8.03 18.66
C ASP A 421 -22.34 8.73 17.31
N PHE A 422 -23.55 9.20 17.00
CA PHE A 422 -23.84 9.95 15.78
C PHE A 422 -23.01 11.23 15.68
N GLN A 423 -22.76 11.93 16.80
CA GLN A 423 -22.05 13.21 16.78
C GLN A 423 -20.56 13.01 16.44
N ALA A 424 -19.92 12.00 17.03
CA ALA A 424 -18.56 11.64 16.69
C ALA A 424 -18.45 11.19 15.22
N ALA A 425 -19.37 10.35 14.74
CA ALA A 425 -19.38 9.91 13.35
C ALA A 425 -19.63 11.07 12.36
N GLN A 426 -20.54 11.99 12.68
CA GLN A 426 -20.79 13.20 11.89
C GLN A 426 -19.56 14.11 11.83
N LYS A 427 -18.85 14.27 12.95
CA LYS A 427 -17.59 15.01 13.00
C LYS A 427 -16.51 14.35 12.13
N ASN A 428 -16.32 13.03 12.27
CA ASN A 428 -15.40 12.25 11.44
C ASN A 428 -15.72 12.40 9.94
N PHE A 429 -17.00 12.42 9.58
CA PHE A 429 -17.46 12.68 8.21
C PHE A 429 -17.05 14.08 7.74
N ALA A 430 -17.29 15.12 8.54
CA ALA A 430 -16.92 16.50 8.19
C ALA A 430 -15.41 16.67 7.98
N GLU A 431 -14.59 16.09 8.87
CA GLU A 431 -13.12 16.20 8.84
C GLU A 431 -12.50 15.48 7.64
N SER A 432 -13.02 14.29 7.32
CA SER A 432 -12.59 13.53 6.15
C SER A 432 -13.14 14.12 4.84
N LEU A 433 -14.37 14.62 4.83
CA LEU A 433 -14.95 15.27 3.65
C LEU A 433 -14.19 16.55 3.29
N ALA A 434 -13.82 17.37 4.28
CA ALA A 434 -13.01 18.57 4.06
C ALA A 434 -11.65 18.21 3.44
N ALA A 435 -10.99 17.18 3.98
CA ALA A 435 -9.69 16.75 3.49
C ALA A 435 -9.77 16.23 2.04
N TYR A 436 -10.71 15.32 1.74
CA TYR A 436 -10.87 14.79 0.38
C TYR A 436 -11.42 15.83 -0.61
N SER A 437 -12.15 16.85 -0.16
CA SER A 437 -12.53 18.00 -0.99
C SER A 437 -11.30 18.77 -1.48
N LEU A 438 -10.31 18.99 -0.59
CA LEU A 438 -9.02 19.59 -0.95
C LEU A 438 -8.25 18.71 -1.95
N ILE A 439 -8.16 17.41 -1.70
CA ILE A 439 -7.47 16.48 -2.62
C ILE A 439 -8.13 16.49 -4.00
N CYS A 440 -9.46 16.41 -4.08
CA CYS A 440 -10.19 16.42 -5.34
C CYS A 440 -9.94 17.72 -6.13
N TYR A 441 -9.99 18.87 -5.44
CA TYR A 441 -9.73 20.16 -6.04
C TYR A 441 -8.28 20.31 -6.54
N LEU A 442 -7.30 20.03 -5.69
CA LEU A 442 -5.88 20.24 -5.98
C LEU A 442 -5.37 19.30 -7.08
N PHE A 443 -5.77 18.03 -7.02
CA PHE A 443 -5.31 17.01 -7.98
C PHE A 443 -6.25 16.84 -9.16
N GLN A 444 -7.36 17.57 -9.21
CA GLN A 444 -8.39 17.43 -10.24
C GLN A 444 -8.81 15.96 -10.37
N LEU A 445 -9.12 15.33 -9.23
CA LEU A 445 -9.57 13.94 -9.22
C LEU A 445 -10.88 13.83 -9.99
N LYS A 446 -10.93 12.86 -10.89
CA LYS A 446 -12.08 12.56 -11.73
C LYS A 446 -12.72 11.24 -11.34
N ASP A 447 -13.86 10.88 -11.93
CA ASP A 447 -14.56 9.61 -11.69
C ASP A 447 -14.97 9.41 -10.22
N ARG A 448 -15.49 10.49 -9.59
CA ARG A 448 -15.90 10.50 -8.17
C ARG A 448 -17.38 10.11 -8.00
N HIS A 449 -17.67 8.83 -8.19
CA HIS A 449 -18.99 8.24 -7.97
C HIS A 449 -19.06 7.43 -6.67
N ASN A 450 -20.26 7.03 -6.24
CA ASN A 450 -20.49 6.33 -4.97
C ASN A 450 -19.81 4.95 -4.85
N GLY A 451 -19.44 4.32 -5.97
CA GLY A 451 -18.57 3.12 -5.98
C GLY A 451 -17.10 3.38 -5.56
N ASN A 452 -16.58 4.59 -5.77
CA ASN A 452 -15.19 4.98 -5.47
C ASN A 452 -15.07 5.76 -4.14
N ILE A 453 -16.16 5.82 -3.39
CA ILE A 453 -16.26 6.53 -2.11
C ILE A 453 -16.70 5.52 -1.06
N LEU A 454 -15.84 5.31 -0.06
CA LEU A 454 -16.06 4.40 1.05
C LEU A 454 -16.46 5.16 2.30
N ILE A 455 -17.23 4.50 3.18
CA ILE A 455 -17.49 4.92 4.56
C ILE A 455 -16.91 3.86 5.50
N ASP A 456 -16.07 4.28 6.44
CA ASP A 456 -15.54 3.38 7.49
C ASP A 456 -16.52 3.22 8.66
N ASN A 457 -16.26 2.23 9.53
CA ASN A 457 -17.06 1.96 10.73
C ASN A 457 -16.90 3.03 11.84
N LYS A 458 -16.23 4.15 11.57
CA LYS A 458 -16.13 5.33 12.43
C LYS A 458 -16.83 6.57 11.86
N GLY A 459 -17.31 6.50 10.62
CA GLY A 459 -18.00 7.60 9.94
C GLY A 459 -17.13 8.48 9.05
N HIS A 460 -15.89 8.08 8.74
CA HIS A 460 -15.07 8.81 7.77
C HIS A 460 -15.46 8.48 6.33
N ILE A 461 -15.39 9.47 5.44
CA ILE A 461 -15.41 9.28 3.99
C ILE A 461 -13.99 9.04 3.48
N ILE A 462 -13.80 8.04 2.64
CA ILE A 462 -12.49 7.64 2.09
C ILE A 462 -12.62 7.45 0.57
N HIS A 463 -11.88 8.23 -0.21
CA HIS A 463 -11.86 8.09 -1.66
C HIS A 463 -10.82 7.03 -2.08
N ILE A 464 -11.17 6.19 -3.05
CA ILE A 464 -10.30 5.17 -3.65
C ILE A 464 -10.29 5.28 -5.18
N ASP A 465 -9.41 4.50 -5.84
CA ASP A 465 -9.29 4.40 -7.29
C ASP A 465 -9.00 5.74 -7.96
N PHE A 466 -7.75 6.19 -7.96
CA PHE A 466 -7.35 7.51 -8.51
C PHE A 466 -6.79 7.40 -9.94
N GLY A 467 -7.29 6.44 -10.72
CA GLY A 467 -6.86 6.22 -12.11
C GLY A 467 -7.09 7.40 -13.05
N PHE A 468 -8.06 8.28 -12.75
CA PHE A 468 -8.35 9.50 -13.50
C PHE A 468 -7.99 10.74 -12.69
N VAL A 469 -6.82 11.29 -12.94
CA VAL A 469 -6.24 12.40 -12.17
C VAL A 469 -5.54 13.40 -13.09
N LEU A 470 -5.43 14.65 -12.63
CA LEU A 470 -4.83 15.77 -13.36
C LEU A 470 -5.48 15.98 -14.74
N THR A 471 -4.79 15.60 -15.81
CA THR A 471 -5.28 15.77 -17.18
C THR A 471 -6.07 14.57 -17.70
N LEU A 472 -6.12 13.46 -16.95
CA LEU A 472 -6.90 12.28 -17.36
C LEU A 472 -8.37 12.46 -17.02
N THR A 473 -9.21 12.22 -18.01
CA THR A 473 -10.67 12.19 -17.87
C THR A 473 -11.22 10.86 -18.37
N PRO A 474 -12.22 10.27 -17.68
CA PRO A 474 -12.89 9.07 -18.18
C PRO A 474 -13.59 9.38 -19.51
N GLY A 475 -13.25 8.63 -20.56
CA GLY A 475 -13.93 8.69 -21.87
C GLY A 475 -13.81 10.02 -22.63
N ASN A 476 -12.92 10.94 -22.24
CA ASN A 476 -12.79 12.30 -22.80
C ASN A 476 -14.07 13.17 -22.71
N ILE A 477 -15.03 12.82 -21.85
CA ILE A 477 -16.25 13.60 -21.69
C ILE A 477 -16.11 14.52 -20.48
N GLY A 478 -16.18 15.84 -20.72
CA GLY A 478 -15.98 16.90 -19.71
C GLY A 478 -17.13 17.09 -18.72
N PHE A 479 -17.79 16.01 -18.27
CA PHE A 479 -18.91 16.09 -17.33
C PHE A 479 -18.49 16.66 -15.96
N GLU A 480 -17.22 16.52 -15.57
CA GLU A 480 -16.78 16.77 -14.20
C GLU A 480 -16.07 18.12 -14.05
N SER A 481 -16.86 19.20 -13.99
CA SER A 481 -16.35 20.56 -13.74
C SER A 481 -16.55 21.05 -12.31
N ALA A 482 -17.24 20.30 -11.45
CA ALA A 482 -17.36 20.66 -10.04
C ALA A 482 -15.99 20.46 -9.34
N PRO A 483 -15.56 21.37 -8.45
CA PRO A 483 -14.29 21.24 -7.73
C PRO A 483 -14.15 19.92 -6.96
N PHE A 484 -15.25 19.49 -6.33
CA PHE A 484 -15.38 18.25 -5.57
C PHE A 484 -16.86 17.86 -5.42
N LYS A 485 -17.13 16.62 -5.02
CA LYS A 485 -18.49 16.09 -4.80
C LYS A 485 -19.04 16.62 -3.47
N LEU A 486 -20.07 17.48 -3.54
CA LEU A 486 -20.85 17.93 -2.39
C LEU A 486 -22.34 17.89 -2.77
N ILE A 487 -23.01 16.81 -2.42
CA ILE A 487 -24.42 16.57 -2.76
C ILE A 487 -25.32 16.85 -1.55
N TYR A 488 -26.63 16.93 -1.80
CA TYR A 488 -27.63 17.28 -0.80
C TYR A 488 -27.54 16.40 0.44
N GLU A 489 -27.30 15.10 0.27
CA GLU A 489 -27.16 14.19 1.41
C GLU A 489 -25.95 14.47 2.30
N TYR A 490 -24.86 14.99 1.72
CA TYR A 490 -23.68 15.40 2.50
C TYR A 490 -24.01 16.67 3.27
N GLU A 491 -24.69 17.63 2.63
CA GLU A 491 -25.17 18.85 3.28
C GLU A 491 -26.16 18.52 4.42
N GLU A 492 -27.11 17.62 4.18
CA GLU A 492 -28.08 17.15 5.16
C GLU A 492 -27.41 16.44 6.35
N LEU A 493 -26.42 15.57 6.07
CA LEU A 493 -25.60 14.95 7.11
C LEU A 493 -24.82 16.01 7.90
N LEU A 494 -24.43 17.13 7.30
CA LEU A 494 -23.80 18.26 7.98
C LEU A 494 -24.79 19.25 8.62
N ASN A 495 -26.06 18.87 8.82
CA ASN A 495 -27.13 19.70 9.41
C ASN A 495 -27.58 20.91 8.55
N GLY A 496 -27.30 20.92 7.25
CA GLY A 496 -27.69 22.00 6.33
C GLY A 496 -26.65 23.12 6.24
N LYS A 497 -26.70 23.88 5.14
CA LYS A 497 -25.73 24.94 4.78
C LYS A 497 -25.51 26.04 5.83
N ASP A 498 -26.52 26.33 6.67
CA ASP A 498 -26.50 27.43 7.64
C ASP A 498 -26.13 26.97 9.06
N SER A 499 -25.70 25.71 9.21
CA SER A 499 -25.38 25.11 10.51
C SER A 499 -23.93 25.28 10.95
N ASP A 500 -23.68 25.07 12.24
CA ASP A 500 -22.33 25.09 12.81
C ASP A 500 -21.43 23.99 12.22
N MET A 501 -21.97 22.80 11.94
CA MET A 501 -21.22 21.69 11.36
C MET A 501 -20.82 21.95 9.91
N PHE A 502 -21.71 22.54 9.11
CA PHE A 502 -21.35 22.95 7.75
C PHE A 502 -20.34 24.10 7.77
N THR A 503 -20.46 25.03 8.71
CA THR A 503 -19.47 26.10 8.93
C THR A 503 -18.11 25.53 9.34
N TYR A 504 -18.09 24.54 10.25
CA TYR A 504 -16.88 23.81 10.63
C TYR A 504 -16.21 23.16 9.42
N TYR A 505 -16.97 22.47 8.57
CA TYR A 505 -16.48 21.91 7.31
C TYR A 505 -15.80 22.97 6.40
N LYS A 506 -16.41 24.15 6.23
CA LYS A 506 -15.81 25.25 5.45
C LYS A 506 -14.52 25.78 6.08
N ILE A 507 -14.49 25.93 7.42
CA ILE A 507 -13.29 26.36 8.17
C ILE A 507 -12.15 25.36 8.01
N LEU A 508 -12.45 24.05 8.00
CA LEU A 508 -11.46 23.01 7.77
C LEU A 508 -10.86 23.06 6.36
N ILE A 509 -11.67 23.28 5.32
CA ILE A 509 -11.17 23.48 3.95
C ILE A 509 -10.27 24.71 3.90
N PHE A 510 -10.71 25.83 4.48
CA PHE A 510 -9.92 27.06 4.52
C PHE A 510 -8.58 26.87 5.24
N SER A 511 -8.60 26.29 6.43
CA SER A 511 -7.40 26.04 7.24
C SER A 511 -6.45 25.08 6.52
N GLY A 512 -6.99 24.01 5.93
CA GLY A 512 -6.21 23.06 5.15
C GLY A 512 -5.56 23.72 3.93
N LEU A 513 -6.32 24.49 3.15
CA LEU A 513 -5.80 25.18 1.96
C LEU A 513 -4.74 26.22 2.32
N ALA A 514 -4.93 26.98 3.41
CA ALA A 514 -3.95 27.95 3.90
C ALA A 514 -2.62 27.26 4.28
N ILE A 515 -2.68 26.15 5.01
CA ILE A 515 -1.49 25.37 5.35
C ILE A 515 -0.82 24.81 4.09
N LEU A 516 -1.59 24.29 3.14
CA LEU A 516 -1.03 23.76 1.89
C LEU A 516 -0.43 24.86 1.00
N GLN A 517 -0.96 26.08 1.04
CA GLN A 517 -0.40 27.26 0.37
C GLN A 517 1.00 27.57 0.93
N GLU A 518 1.18 27.53 2.26
CA GLU A 518 2.49 27.75 2.91
C GLU A 518 3.52 26.64 2.60
N ASN A 519 3.05 25.40 2.40
CA ASN A 519 3.89 24.21 2.24
C ASN A 519 3.90 23.68 0.80
N ILE A 520 3.50 24.50 -0.18
CA ILE A 520 3.34 24.11 -1.58
C ILE A 520 4.62 23.52 -2.19
N THR A 521 5.79 24.02 -1.78
CA THR A 521 7.09 23.57 -2.30
C THR A 521 7.29 22.09 -2.05
N GLU A 522 6.87 21.57 -0.89
CA GLU A 522 7.03 20.16 -0.54
C GLU A 522 6.20 19.24 -1.44
N LEU A 523 5.00 19.67 -1.83
CA LEU A 523 4.13 18.93 -2.73
C LEU A 523 4.59 19.03 -4.20
N LEU A 524 5.02 20.22 -4.62
CA LEU A 524 5.52 20.43 -5.98
C LEU A 524 6.74 19.56 -6.29
N THR A 525 7.55 19.20 -5.30
CA THR A 525 8.72 18.34 -5.48
C THR A 525 8.40 17.03 -6.16
N PHE A 526 7.34 16.32 -5.72
CA PHE A 526 6.95 15.04 -6.29
C PHE A 526 6.64 15.16 -7.78
N VAL A 527 5.89 16.18 -8.16
CA VAL A 527 5.50 16.42 -9.55
C VAL A 527 6.66 16.96 -10.38
N LYS A 528 7.49 17.86 -9.83
CA LYS A 528 8.69 18.38 -10.49
C LYS A 528 9.66 17.26 -10.86
N LEU A 529 9.87 16.30 -9.98
CA LEU A 529 10.79 15.18 -10.19
C LEU A 529 10.33 14.23 -11.30
N ILE A 530 9.02 14.01 -11.46
CA ILE A 530 8.50 13.18 -12.55
C ILE A 530 8.34 14.00 -13.85
N ASN A 531 8.10 15.32 -13.74
CA ASN A 531 7.83 16.17 -14.90
C ASN A 531 9.05 16.99 -15.39
N PHE A 532 10.26 16.80 -14.84
CA PHE A 532 11.43 17.59 -15.24
C PHE A 532 11.86 17.33 -16.69
N SER A 533 11.47 16.19 -17.25
CA SER A 533 11.73 15.80 -18.63
C SER A 533 10.43 15.29 -19.27
N PRO A 534 9.50 16.20 -19.65
CA PRO A 534 8.18 15.83 -20.15
C PRO A 534 8.21 14.87 -21.34
N LYS A 535 9.24 14.97 -22.19
CA LYS A 535 9.45 14.08 -23.34
C LYS A 535 9.76 12.62 -22.99
N HIS A 536 10.06 12.32 -21.72
CA HIS A 536 10.27 10.96 -21.22
C HIS A 536 9.16 10.54 -20.24
N ASN A 537 8.13 11.36 -20.06
CA ASN A 537 7.12 11.12 -19.05
C ASN A 537 6.24 9.93 -19.45
N LEU A 538 6.11 8.98 -18.53
CA LEU A 538 5.42 7.70 -18.75
C LEU A 538 3.99 7.70 -18.20
N LEU A 539 3.63 8.75 -17.45
CA LEU A 539 2.33 8.89 -16.81
C LEU A 539 1.41 9.67 -17.74
N ALA A 540 0.33 9.02 -18.19
CA ALA A 540 -0.64 9.65 -19.08
C ALA A 540 -1.31 10.90 -18.46
N CYS A 541 -1.38 10.99 -17.13
CA CYS A 541 -1.86 12.16 -16.39
C CYS A 541 -0.94 13.38 -16.44
N LEU A 542 0.25 13.22 -17.02
CA LEU A 542 1.22 14.28 -17.15
C LEU A 542 1.55 14.66 -18.61
N GLU A 543 0.97 14.00 -19.61
CA GLU A 543 1.25 14.27 -21.04
C GLU A 543 0.94 15.74 -21.42
N ASN A 544 -0.17 16.30 -20.92
CA ASN A 544 -0.58 17.70 -21.15
C ASN A 544 -0.50 18.55 -19.87
N PHE A 545 0.31 18.13 -18.90
CA PHE A 545 0.30 18.74 -17.58
C PHE A 545 1.10 20.03 -17.53
N ASN A 546 0.47 21.10 -17.06
CA ASN A 546 1.10 22.37 -16.79
C ASN A 546 1.32 22.58 -15.29
N ILE A 547 2.59 22.59 -14.87
CA ILE A 547 2.95 22.78 -13.46
C ILE A 547 2.50 24.15 -12.91
N ASN A 548 2.45 25.19 -13.73
CA ASN A 548 2.01 26.51 -13.29
C ASN A 548 0.50 26.53 -13.04
N GLU A 549 -0.29 25.80 -13.84
CA GLU A 549 -1.73 25.64 -13.60
C GLU A 549 -2.00 24.80 -12.34
N PHE A 550 -1.20 23.76 -12.12
CA PHE A 550 -1.21 23.02 -10.86
C PHE A 550 -0.91 23.93 -9.67
N LYS A 551 0.15 24.73 -9.77
CA LYS A 551 0.57 25.69 -8.74
C LYS A 551 -0.53 26.71 -8.42
N LYS A 552 -1.22 27.23 -9.44
CA LYS A 552 -2.30 28.22 -9.27
C LYS A 552 -3.43 27.74 -8.36
N ARG A 553 -3.69 26.43 -8.27
CA ARG A 553 -4.74 25.86 -7.40
C ARG A 553 -4.41 25.94 -5.91
N PHE A 554 -3.16 26.18 -5.55
CA PHE A 554 -2.78 26.45 -4.17
C PHE A 554 -2.91 27.93 -3.81
N HIS A 555 -3.27 28.78 -4.79
CA HIS A 555 -3.49 30.22 -4.61
C HIS A 555 -2.30 30.95 -3.96
N GLU A 556 -1.07 30.61 -4.34
CA GLU A 556 0.14 31.23 -3.79
C GLU A 556 0.06 32.77 -3.79
N ASN A 557 0.50 33.40 -2.69
CA ASN A 557 0.49 34.86 -2.48
C ASN A 557 -0.91 35.51 -2.35
N VAL A 558 -1.98 34.71 -2.23
CA VAL A 558 -3.32 35.23 -1.91
C VAL A 558 -3.47 35.36 -0.40
N GLY A 559 -3.81 36.56 0.08
CA GLY A 559 -4.05 36.81 1.51
C GLY A 559 -5.28 36.08 2.06
N GLN A 560 -5.30 35.84 3.38
CA GLN A 560 -6.29 34.99 4.05
C GLN A 560 -7.75 35.36 3.75
N LYS A 561 -8.09 36.66 3.71
CA LYS A 561 -9.46 37.12 3.38
C LYS A 561 -9.91 36.64 1.99
N ASN A 562 -9.08 36.85 0.97
CA ASN A 562 -9.39 36.43 -0.40
C ASN A 562 -9.37 34.90 -0.52
N LEU A 563 -8.49 34.23 0.23
CA LEU A 563 -8.47 32.77 0.28
C LEU A 563 -9.77 32.19 0.87
N TYR A 564 -10.33 32.83 1.89
CA TYR A 564 -11.63 32.48 2.44
C TYR A 564 -12.75 32.66 1.41
N GLU A 565 -12.77 33.78 0.68
CA GLU A 565 -13.73 34.02 -0.40
C GLU A 565 -13.61 32.98 -1.53
N ILE A 566 -12.39 32.53 -1.85
CA ILE A 566 -12.16 31.44 -2.80
C ILE A 566 -12.79 30.14 -2.28
N VAL A 567 -12.59 29.80 -1.00
CA VAL A 567 -13.17 28.59 -0.40
C VAL A 567 -14.70 28.64 -0.40
N GLU A 568 -15.30 29.78 -0.04
CA GLU A 568 -16.75 29.98 -0.15
C GLU A 568 -17.25 29.76 -1.58
N ASN A 569 -16.54 30.26 -2.58
CA ASN A 569 -16.87 30.06 -3.98
C ASN A 569 -16.72 28.59 -4.42
N LEU A 570 -15.66 27.90 -4.00
CA LEU A 570 -15.46 26.47 -4.30
C LEU A 570 -16.60 25.63 -3.72
N VAL A 571 -16.94 25.85 -2.45
CA VAL A 571 -18.06 25.15 -1.78
C VAL A 571 -19.37 25.46 -2.49
N LYS A 572 -19.63 26.72 -2.85
CA LYS A 572 -20.83 27.13 -3.58
C LYS A 572 -20.94 26.49 -4.97
N GLN A 573 -19.83 26.38 -5.70
CA GLN A 573 -19.80 25.73 -7.02
C GLN A 573 -19.99 24.21 -6.95
N SER A 574 -19.50 23.60 -5.87
CA SER A 574 -19.63 22.17 -5.62
C SER A 574 -21.01 21.78 -5.10
N ASN A 575 -21.61 22.61 -4.25
CA ASN A 575 -22.85 22.27 -3.55
C ASN A 575 -23.99 22.02 -4.54
N ASN A 576 -24.52 20.80 -4.54
CA ASN A 576 -25.63 20.35 -5.38
C ASN A 576 -25.41 20.62 -6.88
N SER A 577 -24.17 20.47 -7.34
CA SER A 577 -23.83 20.66 -8.75
C SER A 577 -24.60 19.68 -9.66
N LEU A 578 -25.37 20.22 -10.61
CA LEU A 578 -26.13 19.43 -11.59
C LEU A 578 -25.25 18.43 -12.35
N LYS A 579 -24.00 18.81 -12.63
CA LYS A 579 -23.04 17.96 -13.33
C LYS A 579 -22.64 16.73 -12.52
N THR A 580 -22.50 16.87 -11.21
CA THR A 580 -22.25 15.75 -10.30
C THR A 580 -23.42 14.77 -10.31
N LEU A 581 -24.65 15.28 -10.25
CA LEU A 581 -25.86 14.45 -10.29
C LEU A 581 -26.02 13.73 -11.64
N LEU A 582 -25.77 14.42 -12.75
CA LEU A 582 -25.78 13.82 -14.09
C LEU A 582 -24.72 12.72 -14.23
N TYR A 583 -23.56 12.91 -13.61
CA TYR A 583 -22.51 11.91 -13.60
C TYR A 583 -22.89 10.66 -12.81
N ASP A 584 -23.48 10.83 -11.62
CA ASP A 584 -24.00 9.71 -10.84
C ASP A 584 -25.09 8.95 -11.60
N TYR A 585 -26.01 9.67 -12.27
CA TYR A 585 -27.00 9.06 -13.16
C TYR A 585 -26.35 8.25 -14.29
N PHE A 586 -25.33 8.80 -14.95
CA PHE A 586 -24.58 8.08 -15.99
C PHE A 586 -23.93 6.80 -15.45
N GLN A 587 -23.35 6.85 -14.25
CA GLN A 587 -22.73 5.71 -13.59
C GLN A 587 -23.74 4.64 -13.17
N TYR A 588 -24.94 5.05 -12.74
CA TYR A 588 -26.05 4.12 -12.50
C TYR A 588 -26.47 3.39 -13.78
N GLN A 589 -26.64 4.12 -14.89
CA GLN A 589 -27.07 3.52 -16.16
C GLN A 589 -26.01 2.59 -16.77
N THR A 590 -24.73 2.93 -16.65
CA THR A 590 -23.65 2.19 -17.32
C THR A 590 -23.02 1.09 -16.46
N ASN A 591 -22.93 1.31 -15.15
CA ASN A 591 -22.21 0.44 -14.22
C ASN A 591 -23.07 -0.04 -13.04
N THR A 592 -24.37 0.32 -13.00
CA THR A 592 -25.30 -0.07 -11.92
C THR A 592 -24.83 0.41 -10.54
N ILE A 593 -24.20 1.59 -10.51
CA ILE A 593 -23.74 2.24 -9.28
C ILE A 593 -24.87 3.10 -8.70
N TYR A 594 -25.35 2.75 -7.52
CA TYR A 594 -26.46 3.42 -6.84
C TYR A 594 -26.02 4.76 -6.23
N TYR A 595 -26.87 5.78 -6.34
CA TYR A 595 -26.59 7.13 -5.86
C TYR A 595 -27.68 7.71 -4.98
#